data_AF-A0A7Y0FMZ8-F1
#
_entry.id   AF-A0A7Y0FMZ8-F1
#
_cell.length_a   1.000
_cell.length_b   1.000
_cell.length_c   1.000
_cell.angle_alpha   90.00
_cell.angle_beta   90.00
_cell.angle_gamma   90.00
#
_symmetry.space_group_name_H-M   'P 1'
#
loop_
_entity.id
_entity.type
_entity.pdbx_description
1 polymer ?
#
loop_
_entity_poly.entity_id
_entity_poly.type
_entity_poly.pdbx_seq_one_letter_code
_entity_poly.pdbx_strand_id
1 'polypeptide(L)'
;MITPTLATLPPVPAEASTPRAAWQQGWAQPAFRRSWQLQLALMFGLVVPFTPFFFHTIQQRPGWLLPDPVLDLLPRHDVTVPIFLLVWGAVVLGVGWLTRHPRLFLRGMWALLLLLVLRMATIWLVPLVPPLAMVPMVDPLTDTLFHTTSSEAITKDLFFSGHTSTVVLLALAVRGRWWRGLLAAMAVAVGVLVLVQRVHYTYDVLAAPCFSWFAYWLGSRLVQRAWPSAYQA
;
A
#
# COMPACT_ATOMS: atom_id res chain seq x y z
N MET A 1 45.07 50.80 5.85
CA MET A 1 44.07 50.06 6.65
C MET A 1 43.60 48.89 5.82
N ILE A 2 43.96 47.67 6.21
CA ILE A 2 43.56 46.43 5.55
C ILE A 2 42.35 45.90 6.33
N THR A 3 41.19 45.84 5.68
CA THR A 3 40.00 45.15 6.20
C THR A 3 39.82 43.90 5.35
N PRO A 4 39.93 42.68 5.90
CA PRO A 4 39.66 41.46 5.16
C PRO A 4 38.19 41.04 5.29
N THR A 5 37.75 40.19 4.34
CA THR A 5 36.59 39.27 4.40
C THR A 5 35.19 39.92 4.30
N LEU A 6 34.30 39.46 3.43
CA LEU A 6 33.90 38.06 3.20
C LEU A 6 33.89 37.69 1.71
N ALA A 7 34.61 36.63 1.37
CA ALA A 7 34.34 35.87 0.17
C ALA A 7 32.92 35.29 0.28
N THR A 8 32.00 35.80 -0.54
CA THR A 8 30.73 35.13 -0.78
C THR A 8 31.04 33.78 -1.43
N LEU A 9 30.94 32.70 -0.66
CA LEU A 9 30.96 31.36 -1.24
C LEU A 9 29.85 31.30 -2.29
N PRO A 10 30.12 30.81 -3.52
CA PRO A 10 29.07 30.62 -4.49
C PRO A 10 28.01 29.65 -3.92
N PRO A 11 26.72 29.82 -4.27
CA PRO A 11 25.70 28.86 -3.86
C PRO A 11 26.14 27.47 -4.32
N VAL A 12 26.29 26.55 -3.37
CA VAL A 12 26.57 25.14 -3.68
C VAL A 12 25.43 24.67 -4.60
N PRO A 13 25.73 24.18 -5.82
CA PRO A 13 24.70 23.76 -6.75
C PRO A 13 23.88 22.64 -6.12
N ALA A 14 22.60 22.57 -6.47
CA ALA A 14 21.72 21.44 -6.21
C ALA A 14 22.24 20.17 -6.91
N GLU A 15 23.31 19.58 -6.40
CA GLU A 15 23.73 18.23 -6.77
C GLU A 15 22.61 17.28 -6.33
N ALA A 16 22.17 16.43 -7.25
CA ALA A 16 21.23 15.36 -6.97
C ALA A 16 21.83 14.49 -5.86
N SER A 17 21.41 14.74 -4.61
CA SER A 17 21.93 14.02 -3.46
C SER A 17 21.76 12.51 -3.68
N THR A 18 22.85 11.75 -3.51
CA THR A 18 22.77 10.29 -3.61
C THR A 18 21.71 9.75 -2.65
N PRO A 19 21.06 8.60 -2.91
CA PRO A 19 20.09 8.02 -1.99
C PRO A 19 20.59 7.93 -0.55
N ARG A 20 21.87 7.60 -0.37
CA ARG A 20 22.52 7.55 0.95
C ARG A 20 22.55 8.91 1.64
N ALA A 21 22.94 9.97 0.93
CA ALA A 21 22.95 11.33 1.48
C ALA A 21 21.53 11.80 1.85
N ALA A 22 20.52 11.49 1.01
CA ALA A 22 19.13 11.81 1.31
C ALA A 22 18.61 11.13 2.58
N TRP A 23 18.98 9.85 2.81
CA TRP A 23 18.66 9.16 4.05
C TRP A 23 19.40 9.73 5.26
N GLN A 24 20.69 10.06 5.13
CA GLN A 24 21.46 10.70 6.20
C GLN A 24 20.84 12.03 6.62
N GLN A 25 20.43 12.85 5.64
CA GLN A 25 19.73 14.10 5.90
C GLN A 25 18.40 13.87 6.64
N GLY A 26 17.62 12.88 6.24
CA GLY A 26 16.38 12.55 6.93
C GLY A 26 16.60 12.05 8.35
N TRP A 27 17.55 11.14 8.54
CA TRP A 27 17.90 10.64 9.87
C TRP A 27 18.51 11.70 10.78
N ALA A 28 19.10 12.78 10.25
CA ALA A 28 19.55 13.92 11.06
C ALA A 28 18.37 14.68 11.71
N GLN A 29 17.18 14.64 11.11
CA GLN A 29 16.00 15.38 11.58
C GLN A 29 15.21 14.58 12.64
N PRO A 30 15.05 15.09 13.89
CA PRO A 30 14.32 14.39 14.95
C PRO A 30 12.87 14.05 14.57
N ALA A 31 12.20 14.93 13.82
CA ALA A 31 10.81 14.74 13.42
C ALA A 31 10.63 13.55 12.46
N PHE A 32 11.54 13.39 11.50
CA PHE A 32 11.58 12.23 10.60
C PHE A 32 11.82 10.93 11.38
N ARG A 33 12.77 10.92 12.32
CA ARG A 33 13.04 9.76 13.19
C ARG A 33 11.82 9.34 14.00
N ARG A 34 11.20 10.29 14.70
CA ARG A 34 10.00 10.04 15.52
C ARG A 34 8.83 9.56 14.67
N SER A 35 8.67 10.10 13.45
CA SER A 35 7.61 9.67 12.54
C SER A 35 7.80 8.22 12.08
N TRP A 36 9.03 7.82 11.73
CA TRP A 36 9.34 6.41 11.44
C TRP A 36 9.12 5.50 12.65
N GLN A 37 9.61 5.89 13.83
CA GLN A 37 9.41 5.11 15.05
C GLN A 37 7.93 4.91 15.36
N LEU A 38 7.14 5.97 15.30
CA LEU A 38 5.69 5.90 15.52
C LEU A 38 5.01 5.05 14.45
N GLN A 39 5.35 5.23 13.18
CA GLN A 39 4.78 4.45 12.08
C GLN A 39 5.08 2.95 12.26
N LEU A 40 6.32 2.59 12.59
CA LEU A 40 6.72 1.20 12.78
C LEU A 40 6.07 0.61 14.03
N ALA A 41 5.99 1.38 15.12
CA ALA A 41 5.31 0.97 16.35
C ALA A 41 3.81 0.70 16.11
N LEU A 42 3.12 1.57 15.38
CA LEU A 42 1.71 1.35 15.05
C LEU A 42 1.51 0.20 14.05
N MET A 43 2.38 0.09 13.03
CA MET A 43 2.27 -0.98 12.04
C MET A 43 2.54 -2.35 12.68
N PHE A 44 3.72 -2.53 13.26
CA PHE A 44 4.19 -3.84 13.74
C PHE A 44 3.85 -4.11 15.21
N GLY A 45 3.65 -3.08 16.02
CA GLY A 45 3.25 -3.24 17.42
C GLY A 45 1.74 -3.32 17.63
N LEU A 46 0.93 -2.83 16.68
CA LEU A 46 -0.53 -2.79 16.82
C LEU A 46 -1.27 -3.49 15.66
N VAL A 47 -1.13 -3.00 14.41
CA VAL A 47 -1.95 -3.47 13.28
C VAL A 47 -1.64 -4.92 12.90
N VAL A 48 -0.36 -5.26 12.71
CA VAL A 48 0.05 -6.61 12.30
C VAL A 48 -0.34 -7.67 13.34
N PRO A 49 -0.03 -7.52 14.65
CA PRO A 49 -0.45 -8.50 15.66
C PRO A 49 -1.97 -8.62 15.82
N PHE A 50 -2.73 -7.56 15.54
CA PHE A 50 -4.19 -7.56 15.61
C PHE A 50 -4.85 -8.28 14.42
N THR A 51 -4.14 -8.39 13.29
CA THR A 51 -4.69 -8.90 12.03
C THR A 51 -5.23 -10.35 12.12
N PRO A 52 -4.53 -11.34 12.72
CA PRO A 52 -5.06 -12.70 12.86
C PRO A 52 -6.37 -12.76 13.67
N PHE A 53 -6.45 -12.02 14.78
CA PHE A 53 -7.66 -11.94 15.61
C PHE A 53 -8.82 -11.32 14.83
N PHE A 54 -8.55 -10.25 14.08
CA PHE A 54 -9.54 -9.61 13.21
C PHE A 54 -10.09 -10.59 12.17
N PHE A 55 -9.21 -11.30 11.44
CA PHE A 55 -9.62 -12.25 10.41
C PHE A 55 -10.40 -13.43 10.98
N HIS A 56 -9.98 -13.97 12.13
CA HIS A 56 -10.73 -15.01 12.84
C HIS A 56 -12.15 -14.56 13.17
N THR A 57 -12.31 -13.32 13.66
CA THR A 57 -13.60 -12.77 14.06
C THR A 57 -14.52 -12.54 12.86
N ILE A 58 -14.03 -11.94 11.77
CA ILE A 58 -14.89 -11.66 10.60
C ILE A 58 -15.32 -12.94 9.89
N GLN A 59 -14.49 -13.98 9.89
CA GLN A 59 -14.81 -15.28 9.26
C GLN A 59 -16.04 -15.92 9.91
N GLN A 60 -16.28 -15.70 11.19
CA GLN A 60 -17.43 -16.23 11.94
C GLN A 60 -18.71 -15.39 11.79
N ARG A 61 -18.62 -14.15 11.32
CA ARG A 61 -19.77 -13.25 11.24
C ARG A 61 -20.71 -13.60 10.08
N PRO A 62 -22.03 -13.47 10.22
CA PRO A 62 -22.93 -13.50 9.07
C PRO A 62 -22.60 -12.31 8.15
N GLY A 63 -22.83 -12.47 6.85
CA GLY A 63 -22.57 -11.42 5.87
C GLY A 63 -23.59 -11.45 4.74
N TRP A 64 -23.53 -10.43 3.90
CA TRP A 64 -24.43 -10.24 2.79
C TRP A 64 -23.80 -10.75 1.49
N LEU A 65 -24.61 -11.43 0.68
CA LEU A 65 -24.26 -11.74 -0.71
C LEU A 65 -24.75 -10.58 -1.58
N LEU A 66 -23.84 -9.96 -2.34
CA LEU A 66 -24.21 -8.89 -3.26
C LEU A 66 -24.42 -9.45 -4.68
N PRO A 67 -25.45 -8.98 -5.40
CA PRO A 67 -25.55 -9.24 -6.83
C PRO A 67 -24.42 -8.50 -7.56
N ASP A 68 -23.74 -9.19 -8.47
CA ASP A 68 -22.65 -8.61 -9.27
C ASP A 68 -22.72 -9.14 -10.70
N PRO A 69 -23.51 -8.49 -11.58
CA PRO A 69 -23.73 -8.95 -12.95
C PRO A 69 -22.45 -8.89 -13.80
N VAL A 70 -21.44 -8.12 -13.39
CA VAL A 70 -20.17 -8.05 -14.12
C VAL A 70 -19.40 -9.37 -13.94
N LEU A 71 -19.44 -9.96 -12.75
CA LEU A 71 -18.84 -11.28 -12.54
C LEU A 71 -19.48 -12.36 -13.42
N ASP A 72 -20.78 -12.29 -13.69
CA ASP A 72 -21.46 -13.28 -14.54
C ASP A 72 -21.00 -13.22 -16.01
N LEU A 73 -20.48 -12.07 -16.46
CA LEU A 73 -19.96 -11.87 -17.81
C LEU A 73 -18.48 -12.25 -17.95
N LEU A 74 -17.75 -12.38 -16.84
CA LEU A 74 -16.32 -12.67 -16.86
C LEU A 74 -16.03 -14.18 -16.83
N PRO A 75 -14.96 -14.64 -17.50
CA PRO A 75 -14.55 -16.04 -17.41
C PRO A 75 -14.13 -16.38 -15.98
N ARG A 76 -14.29 -17.64 -15.59
CA ARG A 76 -13.87 -18.18 -14.29
C ARG A 76 -12.64 -19.06 -14.49
N HIS A 77 -11.48 -18.60 -14.06
CA HIS A 77 -10.23 -19.35 -14.13
C HIS A 77 -9.39 -19.16 -12.88
N ASP A 78 -8.62 -20.19 -12.53
CA ASP A 78 -7.55 -20.04 -11.56
C ASP A 78 -6.37 -19.31 -12.22
N VAL A 79 -6.21 -18.06 -11.84
CA VAL A 79 -5.17 -17.12 -12.23
C VAL A 79 -4.36 -16.66 -11.00
N THR A 80 -4.29 -17.49 -9.95
CA THR A 80 -3.53 -17.21 -8.72
C THR A 80 -2.08 -16.83 -9.02
N VAL A 81 -1.39 -17.59 -9.88
CA VAL A 81 0.03 -17.34 -10.23
C VAL A 81 0.22 -15.99 -10.94
N PRO A 82 -0.54 -15.64 -12.00
CA PRO A 82 -0.50 -14.30 -12.58
C PRO A 82 -0.76 -13.17 -11.57
N ILE A 83 -1.77 -13.32 -10.69
CA ILE A 83 -2.05 -12.31 -9.65
C ILE A 83 -0.84 -12.15 -8.72
N PHE A 84 -0.31 -13.28 -8.23
CA PHE A 84 0.87 -13.30 -7.36
C PHE A 84 2.05 -12.56 -8.00
N LEU A 85 2.42 -12.93 -9.23
CA LEU A 85 3.56 -12.33 -9.93
C LEU A 85 3.39 -10.83 -10.14
N LEU A 86 2.19 -10.37 -10.48
CA LEU A 86 1.93 -8.95 -10.69
C LEU A 86 1.93 -8.18 -9.36
N VAL A 87 1.28 -8.69 -8.31
CA VAL A 87 1.22 -8.01 -7.02
C VAL A 87 2.61 -7.92 -6.39
N TRP A 88 3.33 -9.04 -6.27
CA TRP A 88 4.66 -9.05 -5.69
C TRP A 88 5.70 -8.36 -6.58
N GLY A 89 5.57 -8.49 -7.90
CA GLY A 89 6.37 -7.71 -8.85
C GLY A 89 6.18 -6.21 -8.65
N ALA A 90 4.93 -5.74 -8.50
CA ALA A 90 4.64 -4.34 -8.23
C ALA A 90 5.21 -3.88 -6.89
N VAL A 91 5.11 -4.70 -5.85
CA VAL A 91 5.71 -4.43 -4.53
C VAL A 91 7.22 -4.29 -4.64
N VAL A 92 7.92 -5.24 -5.26
CA VAL A 92 9.37 -5.19 -5.44
C VAL A 92 9.80 -3.94 -6.23
N LEU A 93 9.15 -3.66 -7.36
CA LEU A 93 9.46 -2.50 -8.19
C LEU A 93 9.16 -1.18 -7.47
N GLY A 94 7.96 -1.06 -6.89
CA GLY A 94 7.49 0.14 -6.22
C GLY A 94 8.29 0.46 -4.95
N VAL A 95 8.48 -0.53 -4.07
CA VAL A 95 9.29 -0.37 -2.85
C VAL A 95 10.76 -0.14 -3.22
N GLY A 96 11.32 -0.92 -4.15
CA GLY A 96 12.69 -0.74 -4.63
C GLY A 96 12.95 0.65 -5.21
N TRP A 97 11.96 1.26 -5.85
CA TRP A 97 12.03 2.66 -6.27
C TRP A 97 11.93 3.61 -5.06
N LEU A 98 10.98 3.40 -4.16
CA LEU A 98 10.72 4.26 -3.00
C LEU A 98 11.89 4.31 -2.01
N THR A 99 12.68 3.24 -1.86
CA THR A 99 13.87 3.25 -0.98
C THR A 99 14.90 4.29 -1.38
N ARG A 100 14.88 4.79 -2.62
CA ARG A 100 15.74 5.90 -3.08
C ARG A 100 15.20 7.28 -2.69
N HIS A 101 13.98 7.37 -2.17
CA HIS A 101 13.25 8.59 -1.90
C HIS A 101 12.66 8.58 -0.47
N PRO A 102 13.47 8.83 0.59
CA PRO A 102 13.08 8.62 1.99
C PRO A 102 11.77 9.31 2.41
N ARG A 103 11.52 10.53 1.93
CA ARG A 103 10.28 11.26 2.22
C ARG A 103 9.06 10.59 1.59
N LEU A 104 9.16 10.17 0.33
CA LEU A 104 8.08 9.48 -0.37
C LEU A 104 7.84 8.10 0.22
N PHE A 105 8.91 7.43 0.65
CA PHE A 105 8.79 6.13 1.30
C PHE A 105 8.06 6.22 2.64
N LEU A 106 8.44 7.17 3.51
CA LEU A 106 7.73 7.40 4.76
C LEU A 106 6.25 7.74 4.52
N ARG A 107 5.94 8.56 3.50
CA ARG A 107 4.55 8.84 3.10
C ARG A 107 3.82 7.58 2.65
N GLY A 108 4.46 6.75 1.82
CA GLY A 108 3.92 5.47 1.37
C GLY A 108 3.65 4.53 2.54
N MET A 109 4.53 4.48 3.53
CA MET A 109 4.38 3.66 4.74
C MET A 109 3.25 4.12 5.66
N TRP A 110 3.07 5.43 5.84
CA TRP A 110 1.89 5.97 6.52
C TRP A 110 0.61 5.69 5.75
N ALA A 111 0.63 5.86 4.44
CA ALA A 111 -0.52 5.58 3.59
C ALA A 111 -0.89 4.10 3.61
N LEU A 112 0.09 3.18 3.63
CA LEU A 112 -0.15 1.75 3.75
C LEU A 112 -0.80 1.40 5.09
N LEU A 113 -0.31 1.98 6.19
CA LEU A 113 -0.91 1.80 7.51
C LEU A 113 -2.37 2.25 7.51
N LEU A 114 -2.63 3.46 7.01
CA LEU A 114 -3.98 4.01 6.92
C LEU A 114 -4.88 3.18 6.01
N LEU A 115 -4.36 2.67 4.90
CA LEU A 115 -5.09 1.81 3.98
C LEU A 115 -5.50 0.50 4.66
N LEU A 116 -4.60 -0.12 5.43
CA LEU A 116 -4.90 -1.33 6.21
C LEU A 116 -5.99 -1.06 7.25
N VAL A 117 -5.88 0.04 8.00
CA VAL A 117 -6.90 0.43 9.00
C VAL A 117 -8.25 0.70 8.34
N LEU A 118 -8.27 1.44 7.23
CA LEU A 118 -9.49 1.70 6.47
C LEU A 118 -10.12 0.40 5.97
N ARG A 119 -9.30 -0.54 5.49
CA ARG A 119 -9.75 -1.84 5.03
C ARG A 119 -10.37 -2.67 6.15
N MET A 120 -9.72 -2.74 7.31
CA MET A 120 -10.29 -3.41 8.48
C MET A 120 -11.61 -2.77 8.91
N ALA A 121 -11.70 -1.44 8.88
CA ALA A 121 -12.93 -0.72 9.19
C ALA A 121 -14.04 -1.01 8.17
N THR A 122 -13.76 -1.00 6.87
CA THR A 122 -14.78 -1.26 5.83
C THR A 122 -15.24 -2.71 5.85
N ILE A 123 -14.35 -3.68 6.00
CA ILE A 123 -14.70 -5.10 6.15
C ILE A 123 -15.58 -5.30 7.39
N TRP A 124 -15.25 -4.61 8.50
CA TRP A 124 -16.05 -4.71 9.71
C TRP A 124 -17.46 -4.15 9.55
N LEU A 125 -17.59 -3.00 8.89
CA LEU A 125 -18.85 -2.28 8.68
C LEU A 125 -19.72 -2.89 7.57
N VAL A 126 -19.09 -3.51 6.57
CA VAL A 126 -19.74 -4.08 5.39
C VAL A 126 -19.39 -5.58 5.34
N PRO A 127 -20.00 -6.41 6.21
CA PRO A 127 -19.69 -7.84 6.25
C PRO A 127 -20.27 -8.51 5.02
N LEU A 128 -19.40 -8.94 4.09
CA LEU A 128 -19.80 -9.64 2.88
C LEU A 128 -19.44 -11.12 2.94
N VAL A 129 -20.22 -11.94 2.24
CA VAL A 129 -19.90 -13.33 1.94
C VAL A 129 -19.25 -13.37 0.55
N PRO A 130 -18.27 -14.26 0.28
CA PRO A 130 -17.65 -14.38 -1.03
C PRO A 130 -18.66 -14.68 -2.15
N PRO A 131 -18.36 -14.31 -3.41
CA PRO A 131 -19.17 -14.70 -4.54
C PRO A 131 -19.38 -16.23 -4.59
N LEU A 132 -20.58 -16.70 -4.96
CA LEU A 132 -20.95 -18.13 -4.94
C LEU A 132 -20.01 -19.05 -5.72
N ALA A 133 -19.34 -18.50 -6.75
CA ALA A 133 -18.40 -19.21 -7.61
C ALA A 133 -16.93 -18.84 -7.32
N MET A 134 -16.59 -18.46 -6.09
CA MET A 134 -15.21 -18.18 -5.69
C MET A 134 -14.27 -19.33 -6.07
N VAL A 135 -13.12 -18.99 -6.63
CA VAL A 135 -12.00 -19.94 -6.80
C VAL A 135 -11.03 -19.66 -5.66
N PRO A 136 -10.79 -20.62 -4.74
CA PRO A 136 -9.84 -20.42 -3.66
C PRO A 136 -8.50 -19.94 -4.19
N MET A 137 -7.96 -18.89 -3.58
CA MET A 137 -6.66 -18.33 -3.94
C MET A 137 -5.75 -18.49 -2.74
N VAL A 138 -4.78 -19.39 -2.86
CA VAL A 138 -3.75 -19.60 -1.85
C VAL A 138 -2.54 -18.78 -2.24
N ASP A 139 -2.17 -17.79 -1.42
CA ASP A 139 -0.93 -17.03 -1.61
C ASP A 139 0.24 -17.76 -0.90
N PRO A 140 1.20 -18.34 -1.65
CA PRO A 140 2.28 -19.14 -1.07
C PRO A 140 3.17 -18.36 -0.10
N LEU A 141 3.35 -17.06 -0.31
CA LEU A 141 4.24 -16.25 0.54
C LEU A 141 3.54 -15.85 1.84
N THR A 142 2.26 -15.51 1.76
CA THR A 142 1.46 -15.12 2.92
C THR A 142 1.20 -16.33 3.82
N ASP A 143 0.93 -17.51 3.25
CA ASP A 143 0.74 -18.75 4.00
C ASP A 143 2.01 -19.16 4.78
N THR A 144 3.18 -19.05 4.15
CA THR A 144 4.47 -19.38 4.78
C THR A 144 4.93 -18.34 5.80
N LEU A 145 4.70 -17.04 5.59
CA LEU A 145 5.19 -15.98 6.49
C LEU A 145 4.32 -15.77 7.72
N PHE A 146 3.00 -15.99 7.61
CA PHE A 146 2.06 -15.73 8.71
C PHE A 146 1.67 -16.97 9.50
N HIS A 147 2.27 -18.14 9.17
CA HIS A 147 2.01 -19.42 9.84
C HIS A 147 0.52 -19.60 10.17
N THR A 148 -0.35 -19.35 9.19
CA THR A 148 -1.78 -19.59 9.35
C THR A 148 -1.98 -21.10 9.41
N THR A 149 -1.85 -21.66 10.61
CA THR A 149 -2.12 -23.07 10.98
C THR A 149 -3.59 -23.46 10.82
N SER A 150 -4.43 -22.54 10.33
CA SER A 150 -5.78 -22.82 9.88
C SER A 150 -5.72 -23.03 8.38
N SER A 151 -5.87 -24.27 7.93
CA SER A 151 -6.05 -24.69 6.54
C SER A 151 -7.30 -24.10 5.86
N GLU A 152 -7.87 -23.02 6.40
CA GLU A 152 -9.09 -22.38 5.95
C GLU A 152 -8.72 -21.04 5.33
N ALA A 153 -8.83 -20.96 4.01
CA ALA A 153 -8.53 -19.76 3.25
C ALA A 153 -9.35 -18.56 3.78
N ILE A 154 -8.73 -17.38 3.86
CA ILE A 154 -9.43 -16.15 4.25
C ILE A 154 -10.40 -15.76 3.12
N THR A 155 -11.70 -15.94 3.36
CA THR A 155 -12.74 -15.75 2.33
C THR A 155 -13.56 -14.48 2.50
N LYS A 156 -13.63 -13.93 3.71
CA LYS A 156 -14.39 -12.71 4.02
C LYS A 156 -13.54 -11.44 4.06
N ASP A 157 -12.37 -11.45 3.42
CA ASP A 157 -11.52 -10.26 3.21
C ASP A 157 -12.07 -9.37 2.08
N LEU A 158 -13.36 -9.03 2.16
CA LEU A 158 -14.14 -8.43 1.08
C LEU A 158 -14.46 -6.96 1.38
N PHE A 159 -14.38 -6.13 0.34
CA PHE A 159 -14.60 -4.67 0.37
C PHE A 159 -13.60 -3.84 1.19
N PHE A 160 -12.63 -3.14 0.57
CA PHE A 160 -12.24 -3.11 -0.85
C PHE A 160 -11.05 -4.06 -1.13
N SER A 161 -10.70 -4.24 -2.41
CA SER A 161 -9.68 -5.20 -2.83
C SER A 161 -8.28 -4.80 -2.36
N GLY A 162 -7.65 -5.63 -1.52
CA GLY A 162 -6.30 -5.43 -1.00
C GLY A 162 -5.22 -5.51 -2.07
N HIS A 163 -5.31 -6.52 -2.94
CA HIS A 163 -4.41 -6.72 -4.07
C HIS A 163 -4.38 -5.49 -4.97
N THR A 164 -5.56 -5.03 -5.40
CA THR A 164 -5.68 -3.87 -6.29
C THR A 164 -5.23 -2.59 -5.60
N SER A 165 -5.73 -2.33 -4.39
CA SER A 165 -5.46 -1.08 -3.67
C SER A 165 -3.99 -0.90 -3.30
N THR A 166 -3.27 -1.98 -2.98
CA THR A 166 -1.83 -1.95 -2.70
C THR A 166 -1.05 -1.52 -3.93
N VAL A 167 -1.35 -2.11 -5.10
CA VAL A 167 -0.67 -1.75 -6.35
C VAL A 167 -1.01 -0.32 -6.78
N VAL A 168 -2.28 0.12 -6.61
CA VAL A 168 -2.65 1.52 -6.84
C VAL A 168 -1.89 2.46 -5.90
N LEU A 169 -1.77 2.11 -4.61
CA LEU A 169 -1.04 2.92 -3.64
C LEU A 169 0.43 3.09 -4.05
N LEU A 170 1.07 2.03 -4.53
CA LEU A 170 2.44 2.10 -5.06
C LEU A 170 2.51 3.00 -6.30
N ALA A 171 1.56 2.88 -7.23
CA ALA A 171 1.48 3.76 -8.41
C ALA A 171 1.33 5.25 -8.04
N LEU A 172 0.58 5.56 -6.97
CA LEU A 172 0.44 6.91 -6.43
C LEU A 172 1.71 7.40 -5.70
N ALA A 173 2.44 6.48 -5.05
CA ALA A 173 3.61 6.79 -4.25
C ALA A 173 4.84 7.14 -5.10
N VAL A 174 5.06 6.42 -6.21
CA VAL A 174 6.20 6.64 -7.10
C VAL A 174 6.07 7.93 -7.93
N ARG A 175 7.17 8.38 -8.55
CA ARG A 175 7.21 9.55 -9.45
C ARG A 175 7.83 9.20 -10.80
N GLY A 176 7.54 10.04 -11.79
CA GLY A 176 7.91 9.81 -13.19
C GLY A 176 6.81 9.08 -13.96
N ARG A 177 6.57 9.51 -15.21
CA ARG A 177 5.48 8.99 -16.05
C ARG A 177 5.58 7.49 -16.31
N TRP A 178 6.80 6.97 -16.45
CA TRP A 178 7.06 5.56 -16.74
C TRP A 178 6.73 4.65 -15.56
N TRP A 179 7.32 4.89 -14.39
CA TRP A 179 7.07 4.07 -13.19
C TRP A 179 5.62 4.09 -12.76
N ARG A 180 5.00 5.28 -12.77
CA ARG A 180 3.58 5.43 -12.45
C ARG A 180 2.68 4.74 -13.48
N GLY A 181 2.99 4.87 -14.77
CA GLY A 181 2.24 4.20 -15.84
C GLY A 181 2.33 2.69 -15.75
N LEU A 182 3.53 2.15 -15.51
CA LEU A 182 3.76 0.72 -15.32
C LEU A 182 2.94 0.17 -14.15
N LEU A 183 3.08 0.76 -12.96
CA LEU A 183 2.34 0.29 -11.77
C LEU A 183 0.83 0.48 -11.91
N ALA A 184 0.37 1.54 -12.59
CA ALA A 184 -1.05 1.71 -12.88
C ALA A 184 -1.58 0.64 -13.83
N ALA A 185 -0.83 0.27 -14.87
CA ALA A 185 -1.19 -0.83 -15.76
C ALA A 185 -1.23 -2.16 -15.02
N MET A 186 -0.26 -2.42 -14.13
CA MET A 186 -0.27 -3.59 -13.25
C MET A 186 -1.48 -3.60 -12.31
N ALA A 187 -1.87 -2.44 -11.74
CA ALA A 187 -3.05 -2.32 -10.89
C ALA A 187 -4.34 -2.68 -11.64
N VAL A 188 -4.49 -2.20 -12.88
CA VAL A 188 -5.64 -2.55 -13.73
C VAL A 188 -5.64 -4.04 -14.06
N ALA A 189 -4.50 -4.61 -14.43
CA ALA A 189 -4.38 -6.04 -14.71
C ALA A 189 -4.74 -6.89 -13.47
N VAL A 190 -4.20 -6.55 -12.30
CA VAL A 190 -4.55 -7.21 -11.03
C VAL A 190 -6.04 -7.08 -10.75
N GLY A 191 -6.61 -5.89 -10.91
CA GLY A 191 -8.04 -5.64 -10.72
C GLY A 191 -8.94 -6.52 -11.60
N VAL A 192 -8.56 -6.72 -12.87
CA VAL A 192 -9.28 -7.64 -13.77
C VAL A 192 -9.10 -9.09 -13.33
N LEU A 193 -7.87 -9.51 -13.03
CA LEU A 193 -7.56 -10.89 -12.68
C LEU A 193 -8.23 -11.34 -11.38
N VAL A 194 -8.34 -10.47 -10.37
CA VAL A 194 -9.06 -10.83 -9.13
C VAL A 194 -10.57 -11.03 -9.34
N LEU A 195 -11.16 -10.40 -10.37
CA LEU A 195 -12.54 -10.66 -10.78
C LEU A 195 -12.66 -11.98 -11.55
N VAL A 196 -11.70 -12.31 -12.42
CA VAL A 196 -11.62 -13.61 -13.12
C VAL A 196 -11.45 -14.77 -12.12
N GLN A 197 -10.65 -14.56 -11.07
CA GLN A 197 -10.50 -15.49 -9.94
C GLN A 197 -11.77 -15.56 -9.07
N ARG A 198 -12.65 -14.54 -9.15
CA ARG A 198 -13.85 -14.38 -8.31
C ARG A 198 -13.57 -14.33 -6.82
N VAL A 199 -12.41 -13.78 -6.44
CA VAL A 199 -12.05 -13.56 -5.03
C VAL A 199 -12.56 -12.24 -4.47
N HIS A 200 -13.00 -11.34 -5.36
CA HIS A 200 -13.54 -10.03 -5.02
C HIS A 200 -14.75 -9.70 -5.88
N TYR A 201 -15.62 -8.86 -5.34
CA TYR A 201 -16.66 -8.20 -6.13
C TYR A 201 -16.08 -7.08 -6.99
N THR A 202 -16.76 -6.74 -8.07
CA THR A 202 -16.47 -5.57 -8.91
C THR A 202 -16.45 -4.29 -8.08
N TYR A 203 -17.36 -4.18 -7.10
CA TYR A 203 -17.40 -3.06 -6.17
C TYR A 203 -16.09 -2.91 -5.37
N ASP A 204 -15.47 -4.02 -4.96
CA ASP A 204 -14.22 -4.02 -4.21
C ASP A 204 -13.06 -3.46 -5.05
N VAL A 205 -13.03 -3.81 -6.33
CA VAL A 205 -11.99 -3.39 -7.28
C VAL A 205 -12.18 -1.92 -7.66
N LEU A 206 -13.42 -1.47 -7.88
CA LEU A 206 -13.71 -0.07 -8.20
C LEU A 206 -13.49 0.87 -7.01
N ALA A 207 -13.74 0.40 -5.78
CA ALA A 207 -13.49 1.18 -4.57
C ALA A 207 -11.98 1.35 -4.27
N ALA A 208 -11.15 0.37 -4.66
CA ALA A 208 -9.74 0.33 -4.31
C ALA A 208 -8.96 1.61 -4.69
N PRO A 209 -9.05 2.18 -5.91
CA PRO A 209 -8.36 3.43 -6.24
C PRO A 209 -8.74 4.62 -5.38
N CYS A 210 -10.03 4.74 -5.03
CA CYS A 210 -10.55 5.83 -4.21
C CYS A 210 -9.97 5.77 -2.79
N PHE A 211 -10.00 4.59 -2.16
CA PHE A 211 -9.44 4.40 -0.83
C PHE A 211 -7.91 4.52 -0.81
N SER A 212 -7.21 4.01 -1.83
CA SER A 212 -5.75 4.20 -1.97
C SER A 212 -5.38 5.67 -2.10
N TRP A 213 -6.12 6.43 -2.90
CA TRP A 213 -5.92 7.87 -3.02
C TRP A 213 -6.17 8.59 -1.71
N PHE A 214 -7.27 8.28 -1.03
CA PHE A 214 -7.62 8.89 0.25
C PHE A 214 -6.57 8.60 1.32
N ALA A 215 -6.13 7.35 1.45
CA ALA A 215 -5.06 6.96 2.38
C ALA A 215 -3.74 7.66 2.05
N TYR A 216 -3.38 7.77 0.76
CA TYR A 216 -2.17 8.48 0.32
C TYR A 216 -2.22 9.99 0.54
N TRP A 217 -3.40 10.59 0.43
CA TRP A 217 -3.65 11.98 0.77
C TRP A 217 -3.53 12.19 2.29
N LEU A 218 -4.14 11.35 3.12
CA LEU A 218 -4.06 11.48 4.57
C LEU A 218 -2.63 11.24 5.09
N GLY A 219 -1.92 10.26 4.54
CA GLY A 219 -0.50 10.03 4.83
C GLY A 219 0.38 11.26 4.53
N SER A 220 0.01 12.06 3.51
CA SER A 220 0.71 13.31 3.22
C SER A 220 0.60 14.33 4.35
N ARG A 221 -0.56 14.43 5.01
CA ARG A 221 -0.80 15.34 6.13
C ARG A 221 0.01 14.94 7.36
N LEU A 222 0.22 13.64 7.57
CA LEU A 222 1.06 13.11 8.66
C LEU A 222 2.54 13.40 8.42
N VAL A 223 3.01 13.26 7.18
CA VAL A 223 4.42 13.50 6.83
C VAL A 223 4.77 14.98 6.72
N GLN A 224 3.85 15.86 6.33
CA GLN A 224 4.09 17.32 6.29
C GLN A 224 4.56 17.87 7.64
N ARG A 225 4.09 17.30 8.75
CA ARG A 225 4.54 17.66 10.10
C ARG A 225 5.97 17.20 10.41
N ALA A 226 6.40 16.09 9.78
CA ALA A 226 7.73 15.52 9.94
C ALA A 226 8.77 16.15 8.99
N TRP A 227 8.32 16.76 7.89
CA TRP A 227 9.17 17.43 6.91
C TRP A 227 8.56 18.75 6.39
N PRO A 228 8.73 19.87 7.11
CA PRO A 228 8.24 21.18 6.67
C PRO A 228 8.91 21.64 5.37
N SER A 229 8.15 22.34 4.52
CA SER A 229 8.57 22.88 3.22
C SER A 229 9.79 23.81 3.26
N ALA A 230 10.20 24.27 4.46
CA ALA A 230 11.37 25.11 4.67
C ALA A 230 12.72 24.43 4.32
N TYR A 231 12.73 23.12 4.07
CA TYR A 231 13.90 22.35 3.61
C TYR A 231 13.88 22.11 2.08
N GLN A 232 13.33 23.06 1.31
CA GLN A 232 13.32 23.06 -0.16
C GLN A 232 14.32 24.06 -0.76
N ALA A 233 15.46 24.27 -0.09
CA ALA A 233 16.61 24.97 -0.69
C ALA A 233 17.31 24.07 -1.70
#